data_AF-A0AA89BJ67-F1
#
_entry.id   AF-A0AA89BJ67-F1
#
_cell.length_a   1.000
_cell.length_b   1.000
_cell.length_c   1.000
_cell.angle_alpha   90.00
_cell.angle_beta   90.00
_cell.angle_gamma   90.00
#
_symmetry.space_group_name_H-M   'P 1'
#
loop_
_entity.id
_entity.type
_entity.pdbx_description
1 polymer ?
#
loop_
_entity_poly.entity_id
_entity_poly.type
_entity_poly.pdbx_seq_one_letter_code
_entity_poly.pdbx_strand_id
1 'polypeptide(L)'
;MNMVKTGTFNLQDVFDLGENFSFDESFHPSYCGCYTVLENEFDCGFDPKLNLWSNRKGVYLSGYFQSWRYFIQEENEIRRMFIFKEEIRTRVALQLRNLLRGTNWNYDTHQLVGVHIRRGDFTAPPEAAFGYITAPIDYVTRAMRRMRSFYSRVIFLVCSDEILWAKKRLDKEPDVLFSEDNTAAEDLALLSLTNHTIITVGTFGWWAAFFTNGTKIYYKHAFVKNSKLAAQYPNESTEDFFPPAWIGME
;
A
#
# COMPACT_ATOMS: atom_id res chain seq x y z
N MET A 1 20.79 0.70 12.51
CA MET A 1 19.56 1.33 12.01
C MET A 1 18.64 1.50 13.20
N ASN A 2 18.47 2.73 13.69
CA ASN A 2 17.62 3.00 14.85
C ASN A 2 16.18 2.77 14.40
N MET A 3 15.64 1.59 14.71
CA MET A 3 14.20 1.37 14.64
C MET A 3 13.56 2.30 15.68
N VAL A 4 12.94 3.38 15.19
CA VAL A 4 11.98 4.14 15.97
C VAL A 4 10.98 3.14 16.50
N LYS A 5 10.79 3.09 17.83
CA LYS A 5 9.70 2.35 18.48
C LYS A 5 8.37 2.95 18.01
N THR A 6 7.90 2.56 16.84
CA THR A 6 6.46 2.58 16.53
C THR A 6 5.88 1.37 17.23
N GLY A 7 4.78 1.53 17.99
CA GLY A 7 4.11 0.42 18.67
C GLY A 7 3.99 -0.78 17.74
N THR A 8 4.17 -1.99 18.28
CA THR A 8 4.09 -3.24 17.54
C THR A 8 2.76 -3.32 16.80
N PHE A 9 2.77 -3.02 15.51
CA PHE A 9 1.62 -3.21 14.63
C PHE A 9 1.50 -4.71 14.40
N ASN A 10 0.54 -5.34 15.09
CA ASN A 10 0.26 -6.75 14.92
C ASN A 10 -0.85 -6.92 13.89
N LEU A 11 -0.63 -7.75 12.86
CA LEU A 11 -1.65 -8.00 11.84
C LEU A 11 -2.92 -8.60 12.46
N GLN A 12 -2.79 -9.37 13.55
CA GLN A 12 -3.94 -9.93 14.29
C GLN A 12 -4.78 -8.87 15.00
N ASP A 13 -4.28 -7.64 15.20
CA ASP A 13 -5.07 -6.55 15.76
C ASP A 13 -5.99 -5.92 14.72
N VAL A 14 -5.63 -6.03 13.44
CA VAL A 14 -6.30 -5.33 12.33
C VAL A 14 -7.13 -6.27 11.45
N PHE A 15 -6.64 -7.48 11.22
CA PHE A 15 -7.23 -8.44 10.30
C PHE A 15 -7.71 -9.70 11.01
N ASP A 16 -8.77 -10.30 10.48
CA ASP A 16 -9.23 -11.64 10.82
C ASP A 16 -8.47 -12.66 9.97
N LEU A 17 -7.25 -12.99 10.40
CA LEU A 17 -6.29 -13.85 9.67
C LEU A 17 -6.69 -15.33 9.62
N GLY A 18 -7.83 -15.71 10.22
CA GLY A 18 -8.32 -17.08 10.33
C GLY A 18 -7.61 -17.92 11.41
N GLU A 19 -8.20 -19.06 11.77
CA GLU A 19 -7.75 -19.92 12.88
C GLU A 19 -6.39 -20.61 12.62
N ASN A 20 -5.96 -20.70 11.36
CA ASN A 20 -4.72 -21.39 10.99
C ASN A 20 -3.48 -20.49 11.03
N PHE A 21 -3.62 -19.21 11.38
CA PHE A 21 -2.52 -18.26 11.39
C PHE A 21 -2.17 -17.80 12.80
N SER A 22 -1.06 -18.29 13.33
CA SER A 22 -0.48 -17.83 14.60
C SER A 22 0.86 -17.14 14.36
N PHE A 23 1.08 -16.02 15.05
CA PHE A 23 2.42 -15.47 15.21
C PHE A 23 3.10 -16.20 16.36
N ASP A 24 4.15 -16.94 16.05
CA ASP A 24 5.04 -17.49 17.06
C ASP A 24 6.27 -16.58 17.21
N GLU A 25 6.25 -15.73 18.22
CA GLU A 25 7.38 -14.86 18.56
C GLU A 25 8.54 -15.61 19.23
N SER A 26 8.40 -16.91 19.50
CA SER A 26 9.40 -17.70 20.22
C SER A 26 10.56 -18.22 19.35
N PHE A 27 10.50 -18.04 18.02
CA PHE A 27 11.58 -18.46 17.13
C PHE A 27 12.82 -17.56 17.27
N HIS A 28 13.79 -18.00 18.08
CA HIS A 28 15.13 -17.42 18.07
C HIS A 28 16.05 -18.23 17.14
N PRO A 29 16.78 -17.59 16.21
CA PRO A 29 17.69 -18.27 15.27
C PRO A 29 18.82 -19.09 15.93
N SER A 30 18.99 -18.99 17.24
CA SER A 30 19.93 -19.80 18.03
C SER A 30 19.39 -21.18 18.45
N TYR A 31 18.09 -21.47 18.28
CA TYR A 31 17.47 -22.69 18.80
C TYR A 31 17.60 -23.92 17.88
N CYS A 32 18.09 -23.77 16.64
CA CYS A 32 18.35 -24.91 15.76
C CYS A 32 19.52 -24.61 14.81
N GLY A 33 20.64 -25.33 14.92
CA GLY A 33 21.80 -25.14 14.04
C GLY A 33 21.63 -25.65 12.60
N CYS A 34 20.41 -26.00 12.19
CA CYS A 34 20.13 -26.76 10.96
C CYS A 34 19.15 -26.04 10.01
N TYR A 35 19.26 -24.72 9.83
CA TYR A 35 18.53 -24.01 8.78
C TYR A 35 19.47 -23.36 7.77
N THR A 36 19.00 -23.23 6.53
CA THR A 36 19.67 -22.41 5.51
C THR A 36 19.10 -21.00 5.56
N VAL A 37 19.96 -19.99 5.60
CA VAL A 37 19.54 -18.61 5.37
C VAL A 37 19.44 -18.37 3.86
N LEU A 38 18.28 -17.92 3.40
CA LEU A 38 18.11 -17.37 2.06
C LEU A 38 17.78 -15.89 2.20
N GLU A 39 18.75 -15.05 1.84
CA GLU A 39 18.56 -13.60 1.81
C GLU A 39 18.00 -13.19 0.45
N ASN A 40 16.97 -12.37 0.48
CA ASN A 40 16.39 -11.76 -0.70
C ASN A 40 17.40 -10.75 -1.28
N GLU A 41 17.86 -10.99 -2.51
CA GLU A 41 18.81 -10.07 -3.16
C GLU A 41 18.20 -8.68 -3.41
N PHE A 42 16.89 -8.63 -3.67
CA PHE A 42 16.18 -7.40 -4.03
C PHE A 42 14.89 -7.26 -3.21
N ASP A 43 14.89 -6.39 -2.21
CA ASP A 43 13.73 -6.16 -1.34
C ASP A 43 12.44 -5.81 -2.09
N CYS A 44 12.55 -5.09 -3.21
CA CYS A 44 11.45 -4.68 -4.07
C CYS A 44 11.35 -5.48 -5.37
N GLY A 45 12.04 -6.63 -5.45
CA GLY A 45 12.15 -7.47 -6.64
C GLY A 45 11.81 -8.93 -6.41
N PHE A 46 11.61 -9.66 -7.50
CA PHE A 46 11.46 -11.11 -7.44
C PHE A 46 12.82 -11.79 -7.60
N ASP A 47 13.24 -12.54 -6.59
CA ASP A 47 14.42 -13.36 -6.60
C ASP A 47 14.05 -14.84 -6.85
N PRO A 48 14.31 -15.38 -8.06
CA PRO A 48 13.99 -16.76 -8.38
C PRO A 48 14.75 -17.78 -7.53
N LYS A 49 15.88 -17.40 -6.89
CA LYS A 49 16.64 -18.31 -6.01
C LYS A 49 15.84 -18.68 -4.76
N LEU A 50 14.89 -17.84 -4.35
CA LEU A 50 14.06 -18.12 -3.19
C LEU A 50 13.13 -19.32 -3.42
N ASN A 51 12.70 -19.59 -4.66
CA ASN A 51 11.86 -20.76 -4.97
C ASN A 51 12.50 -22.13 -4.64
N LEU A 52 13.78 -22.15 -4.24
CA LEU A 52 14.51 -23.35 -3.83
C LEU A 52 14.24 -23.76 -2.36
N TRP A 53 13.43 -23.01 -1.60
CA TRP A 53 13.18 -23.29 -0.18
C TRP A 53 12.44 -24.61 0.06
N SER A 54 11.57 -25.03 -0.87
CA SER A 54 10.71 -26.23 -0.74
C SER A 54 11.49 -27.56 -0.64
N ASN A 55 12.75 -27.58 -1.06
CA ASN A 55 13.62 -28.77 -1.01
C ASN A 55 14.43 -28.89 0.29
N ARG A 56 14.20 -28.01 1.29
CA ARG A 56 15.00 -27.93 2.51
C ARG A 56 14.15 -28.18 3.75
N LYS A 57 14.74 -28.88 4.74
CA LYS A 57 14.07 -29.19 6.02
C LYS A 57 13.94 -27.99 6.97
N GLY A 58 14.73 -26.94 6.77
CA GLY A 58 14.71 -25.71 7.56
C GLY A 58 15.30 -24.55 6.78
N VAL A 59 14.56 -23.46 6.67
CA VAL A 59 14.95 -22.25 5.94
C VAL A 59 14.58 -21.02 6.76
N TYR A 60 15.52 -20.08 6.85
CA TYR A 60 15.26 -18.73 7.34
C TYR A 60 15.29 -17.79 6.15
N LEU A 61 14.14 -17.21 5.81
CA LEU A 61 14.01 -16.21 4.75
C LEU A 61 14.28 -14.84 5.36
N SER A 62 15.24 -14.10 4.81
CA SER A 62 15.57 -12.74 5.26
C SER A 62 15.34 -11.74 4.13
N GLY A 63 14.61 -10.66 4.40
CA GLY A 63 14.30 -9.61 3.42
C GLY A 63 12.89 -9.07 3.56
N TYR A 64 12.51 -8.13 2.70
CA TYR A 64 11.16 -7.54 2.71
C TYR A 64 10.15 -8.21 1.76
N PHE A 65 10.61 -8.98 0.76
CA PHE A 65 9.78 -9.75 -0.17
C PHE A 65 8.64 -8.96 -0.86
N GLN A 66 8.90 -7.72 -1.28
CA GLN A 66 7.86 -6.79 -1.76
C GLN A 66 7.48 -6.97 -3.23
N SER A 67 7.78 -8.12 -3.84
CA SER A 67 7.32 -8.42 -5.19
C SER A 67 5.96 -9.10 -5.17
N TRP A 68 5.03 -8.60 -5.99
CA TRP A 68 3.73 -9.23 -6.23
C TRP A 68 3.86 -10.67 -6.73
N ARG A 69 4.97 -10.98 -7.43
CA ARG A 69 5.21 -12.30 -8.04
C ARG A 69 5.34 -13.42 -7.01
N TYR A 70 5.66 -13.11 -5.76
CA TYR A 70 5.74 -14.12 -4.70
C TYR A 70 4.38 -14.70 -4.32
N PHE A 71 3.30 -13.94 -4.48
CA PHE A 71 2.04 -14.26 -3.82
C PHE A 71 0.79 -14.11 -4.69
N ILE A 72 0.91 -13.54 -5.89
CA ILE A 72 -0.22 -13.29 -6.78
C ILE A 72 -1.01 -14.55 -7.16
N GLN A 73 -0.36 -15.73 -7.20
CA GLN A 73 -1.03 -17.00 -7.47
C GLN A 73 -2.05 -17.34 -6.37
N GLU A 74 -1.79 -16.89 -5.15
CA GLU A 74 -2.64 -17.08 -3.97
C GLU A 74 -3.45 -15.82 -3.62
N GLU A 75 -3.63 -14.89 -4.57
CA GLU A 75 -4.33 -13.62 -4.35
C GLU A 75 -5.69 -13.81 -3.66
N ASN A 76 -6.46 -14.81 -4.09
CA ASN A 76 -7.78 -15.10 -3.52
C ASN A 76 -7.70 -15.56 -2.06
N GLU A 77 -6.68 -16.33 -1.69
CA GLU A 77 -6.48 -16.76 -0.30
C GLU A 77 -6.03 -15.61 0.57
N ILE A 78 -5.08 -14.81 0.08
CA ILE A 78 -4.58 -13.63 0.79
C ILE A 78 -5.73 -12.64 1.04
N ARG A 79 -6.55 -12.35 0.02
CA ARG A 79 -7.73 -11.49 0.22
C ARG A 79 -8.72 -12.02 1.25
N ARG A 80 -8.83 -13.35 1.43
CA ARG A 80 -9.67 -13.96 2.47
C ARG A 80 -9.05 -13.87 3.86
N MET A 81 -7.72 -13.94 3.97
CA MET A 81 -7.00 -13.80 5.24
C MET A 81 -6.94 -12.34 5.71
N PHE A 82 -6.80 -11.40 4.80
CA PHE A 82 -6.66 -9.97 5.12
C PHE A 82 -8.00 -9.24 5.12
N ILE A 83 -9.01 -9.83 5.79
CA ILE A 83 -10.29 -9.17 6.03
C ILE A 83 -10.16 -8.34 7.31
N PHE A 84 -10.48 -7.05 7.24
CA PHE A 84 -10.45 -6.18 8.44
C PHE A 84 -11.43 -6.66 9.51
N LYS A 85 -11.07 -6.51 10.79
CA LYS A 85 -11.99 -6.79 11.90
C LYS A 85 -13.28 -5.98 11.79
N GLU A 86 -14.36 -6.56 12.27
CA GLU A 86 -15.71 -6.00 12.16
C GLU A 86 -15.83 -4.59 12.79
N GLU A 87 -15.11 -4.34 13.88
CA GLU A 87 -15.07 -3.04 14.54
C GLU A 87 -14.45 -1.93 13.67
N ILE A 88 -13.37 -2.26 12.94
CA ILE A 88 -12.73 -1.33 11.98
C ILE A 88 -13.68 -1.11 10.81
N ARG A 89 -14.20 -2.20 10.22
CA ARG A 89 -15.14 -2.14 9.08
C ARG A 89 -16.36 -1.28 9.38
N THR A 90 -16.97 -1.49 10.55
CA THR A 90 -18.14 -0.72 10.98
C THR A 90 -17.81 0.77 11.11
N ARG A 91 -16.67 1.10 11.73
CA ARG A 91 -16.25 2.48 11.93
C ARG A 91 -15.99 3.20 10.61
N VAL A 92 -15.22 2.60 9.71
CA VAL A 92 -14.89 3.22 8.41
C VAL A 92 -16.11 3.29 7.48
N ALA A 93 -17.04 2.33 7.56
CA ALA A 93 -18.30 2.40 6.80
C ALA A 93 -19.19 3.57 7.28
N LEU A 94 -19.26 3.81 8.60
CA LEU A 94 -19.96 4.96 9.17
C LEU A 94 -19.29 6.28 8.76
N GLN A 95 -17.96 6.34 8.83
CA GLN A 95 -17.19 7.50 8.40
C GLN A 95 -17.42 7.82 6.92
N LEU A 96 -17.30 6.83 6.04
CA LEU A 96 -17.54 6.99 4.61
C LEU A 96 -18.96 7.50 4.32
N ARG A 97 -19.97 6.92 4.97
CA ARG A 97 -21.36 7.36 4.84
C ARG A 97 -21.53 8.82 5.26
N ASN A 98 -20.87 9.25 6.33
CA ASN A 98 -20.93 10.63 6.81
C ASN A 98 -20.25 11.60 5.83
N LEU A 99 -19.08 11.24 5.30
CA LEU A 99 -18.37 12.03 4.28
C LEU A 99 -19.22 12.21 3.01
N LEU A 100 -19.86 11.14 2.55
CA LEU A 100 -20.68 11.15 1.34
C LEU A 100 -22.03 11.88 1.52
N ARG A 101 -22.55 11.99 2.75
CA ARG A 101 -23.84 12.65 3.05
C ARG A 101 -23.87 14.11 2.61
N GLY A 102 -22.73 14.81 2.60
CA GLY A 102 -22.60 16.19 2.14
C GLY A 102 -22.56 16.36 0.62
N THR A 103 -22.68 15.27 -0.13
CA THR A 103 -22.53 15.22 -1.60
C THR A 103 -23.81 14.72 -2.27
N ASN A 104 -23.85 14.73 -3.60
CA ASN A 104 -24.92 14.12 -4.40
C ASN A 104 -24.70 12.61 -4.67
N TRP A 105 -23.98 11.93 -3.77
CA TRP A 105 -23.58 10.53 -3.92
C TRP A 105 -24.75 9.59 -4.21
N ASN A 106 -24.55 8.72 -5.19
CA ASN A 106 -25.45 7.63 -5.52
C ASN A 106 -24.61 6.38 -5.85
N TYR A 107 -24.82 5.30 -5.10
CA TYR A 107 -24.02 4.07 -5.16
C TYR A 107 -24.07 3.35 -6.51
N ASP A 108 -25.13 3.55 -7.31
CA ASP A 108 -25.29 2.86 -8.59
C ASP A 108 -24.62 3.61 -9.75
N THR A 109 -24.38 4.91 -9.61
CA THR A 109 -23.95 5.78 -10.72
C THR A 109 -22.66 6.53 -10.47
N HIS A 110 -22.21 6.65 -9.22
CA HIS A 110 -20.95 7.29 -8.88
C HIS A 110 -19.85 6.26 -8.65
N GLN A 111 -18.62 6.67 -8.96
CA GLN A 111 -17.41 5.92 -8.65
C GLN A 111 -16.64 6.66 -7.56
N LEU A 112 -16.29 5.94 -6.50
CA LEU A 112 -15.42 6.43 -5.46
C LEU A 112 -13.98 6.02 -5.77
N VAL A 113 -13.07 6.99 -5.82
CA VAL A 113 -11.64 6.75 -6.06
C VAL A 113 -10.86 7.08 -4.80
N GLY A 114 -10.21 6.10 -4.19
CA GLY A 114 -9.26 6.33 -3.10
C GLY A 114 -7.98 6.95 -3.62
N VAL A 115 -7.51 8.03 -2.99
CA VAL A 115 -6.27 8.71 -3.34
C VAL A 115 -5.33 8.66 -2.14
N HIS A 116 -4.30 7.83 -2.22
CA HIS A 116 -3.29 7.75 -1.17
C HIS A 116 -2.06 8.59 -1.51
N ILE A 117 -1.76 9.58 -0.67
CA ILE A 117 -0.59 10.46 -0.80
C ILE A 117 0.37 10.21 0.37
N ARG A 118 1.44 9.46 0.11
CA ARG A 118 2.61 9.32 1.00
C ARG A 118 3.55 10.51 0.87
N ARG A 119 3.88 11.17 1.99
CA ARG A 119 4.80 12.31 1.99
C ARG A 119 5.65 12.44 3.26
N GLY A 120 5.07 12.27 4.45
CA GLY A 120 5.64 12.70 5.73
C GLY A 120 7.13 12.44 5.94
N ASP A 121 7.48 11.24 6.38
CA ASP A 121 8.86 10.81 6.65
C ASP A 121 9.77 10.85 5.42
N PHE A 122 9.22 10.65 4.21
CA PHE A 122 9.99 10.66 2.96
C PHE A 122 10.62 12.02 2.64
N THR A 123 10.17 13.09 3.29
CA THR A 123 10.79 14.42 3.16
C THR A 123 11.98 14.63 4.10
N ALA A 124 12.22 13.73 5.05
CA ALA A 124 13.33 13.85 5.98
C ALA A 124 14.69 13.54 5.31
N PRO A 125 15.79 14.20 5.72
CA PRO A 125 17.08 14.06 5.06
C PRO A 125 17.64 12.63 4.98
N PRO A 126 17.54 11.77 6.02
CA PRO A 126 18.02 10.39 5.92
C PRO A 126 17.29 9.56 4.85
N GLU A 127 15.99 9.72 4.75
CA GLU A 127 15.10 9.01 3.83
C GLU A 127 15.33 9.48 2.40
N ALA A 128 15.43 10.80 2.20
CA ALA A 128 15.81 11.37 0.91
C ALA A 128 17.21 10.91 0.47
N ALA A 129 18.18 10.86 1.39
CA ALA A 129 19.53 10.36 1.11
C ALA A 129 19.57 8.86 0.81
N PHE A 130 18.64 8.07 1.36
CA PHE A 130 18.48 6.66 1.02
C PHE A 130 17.93 6.48 -0.40
N GLY A 131 17.08 7.42 -0.85
CA GLY A 131 16.53 7.45 -2.20
C GLY A 131 15.01 7.52 -2.26
N TYR A 132 14.33 7.71 -1.12
CA TYR A 132 12.90 7.95 -1.10
C TYR A 132 12.56 9.28 -1.77
N ILE A 133 11.43 9.31 -2.48
CA ILE A 133 10.90 10.51 -3.15
C ILE A 133 9.42 10.66 -2.84
N THR A 134 8.87 11.83 -3.12
CA THR A 134 7.43 12.08 -3.01
C THR A 134 6.86 12.38 -4.39
N ALA A 135 5.63 11.95 -4.66
CA ALA A 135 4.98 12.28 -5.91
C ALA A 135 4.61 13.79 -5.91
N PRO A 136 4.84 14.50 -7.03
CA PRO A 136 4.41 15.88 -7.15
C PRO A 136 2.87 15.95 -7.15
N ILE A 137 2.31 17.05 -6.68
CA ILE A 137 0.85 17.24 -6.71
C ILE A 137 0.29 17.20 -8.15
N ASP A 138 1.08 17.61 -9.13
CA ASP A 138 0.70 17.58 -10.54
C ASP A 138 0.45 16.15 -11.04
N TYR A 139 1.15 15.15 -10.50
CA TYR A 139 0.86 13.73 -10.77
C TYR A 139 -0.56 13.39 -10.28
N VAL A 140 -0.87 13.74 -9.03
CA VAL A 140 -2.17 13.42 -8.40
C VAL A 140 -3.31 14.05 -9.22
N THR A 141 -3.19 15.33 -9.57
CA THR A 141 -4.22 16.02 -10.38
C THR A 141 -4.35 15.46 -11.80
N ARG A 142 -3.25 15.04 -12.44
CA ARG A 142 -3.29 14.32 -13.72
C ARG A 142 -3.97 12.95 -13.60
N ALA A 143 -3.67 12.18 -12.56
CA ALA A 143 -4.29 10.89 -12.30
C ALA A 143 -5.80 11.03 -12.02
N MET A 144 -6.21 12.05 -11.25
CA MET A 144 -7.62 12.38 -11.03
C MET A 144 -8.33 12.72 -12.35
N ARG A 145 -7.71 13.55 -13.21
CA ARG A 145 -8.23 13.83 -14.55
C ARG A 145 -8.36 12.56 -15.40
N ARG A 146 -7.42 11.62 -15.27
CA ARG A 146 -7.48 10.33 -15.96
C ARG A 146 -8.67 9.50 -15.50
N MET A 147 -8.93 9.41 -14.19
CA MET A 147 -10.12 8.72 -13.65
C MET A 147 -11.42 9.38 -14.11
N ARG A 148 -11.49 10.71 -14.14
CA ARG A 148 -12.64 11.45 -14.71
C ARG A 148 -12.86 11.18 -16.20
N SER A 149 -11.80 10.82 -16.94
CA SER A 149 -11.92 10.41 -18.35
C SER A 149 -12.47 9.00 -18.53
N PHE A 150 -12.33 8.14 -17.51
CA PHE A 150 -12.87 6.77 -17.51
C PHE A 150 -14.30 6.72 -17.00
N TYR A 151 -14.66 7.59 -16.06
CA TYR A 151 -15.91 7.53 -15.31
C TYR A 151 -16.56 8.91 -15.25
N SER A 152 -17.86 8.99 -15.55
CA SER A 152 -18.59 10.26 -15.70
C SER A 152 -18.95 10.94 -14.39
N ARG A 153 -18.99 10.21 -13.27
CA ARG A 153 -19.34 10.71 -11.94
C ARG A 153 -18.36 10.16 -10.91
N VAL A 154 -17.34 10.94 -10.58
CA VAL A 154 -16.26 10.52 -9.68
C VAL A 154 -16.28 11.38 -8.43
N ILE A 155 -16.06 10.74 -7.28
CA ILE A 155 -15.66 11.42 -6.04
C ILE A 155 -14.32 10.83 -5.62
N PHE A 156 -13.40 11.68 -5.19
CA PHE A 156 -12.09 11.28 -4.72
C PHE A 156 -12.05 11.35 -3.19
N LEU A 157 -11.59 10.28 -2.55
CA LEU A 157 -11.37 10.23 -1.11
C LEU A 157 -9.86 10.22 -0.84
N VAL A 158 -9.33 11.33 -0.35
CA VAL A 158 -7.91 11.53 -0.11
C VAL A 158 -7.54 11.08 1.30
N CYS A 159 -6.60 10.14 1.39
CA CYS A 159 -5.91 9.75 2.61
C CYS A 159 -4.42 10.11 2.48
N SER A 160 -3.82 10.63 3.56
CA SER A 160 -2.41 11.03 3.55
C SER A 160 -1.85 11.07 4.95
N ASP A 161 -0.57 10.70 5.08
CA ASP A 161 0.20 10.91 6.31
C ASP A 161 0.55 12.39 6.57
N GLU A 162 0.24 13.28 5.62
CA GLU A 162 0.25 14.73 5.80
C GLU A 162 -1.05 15.36 5.25
N ILE A 163 -2.19 15.01 5.85
CA ILE A 163 -3.52 15.43 5.36
C ILE A 163 -3.70 16.95 5.20
N LEU A 164 -3.11 17.76 6.09
CA LEU A 164 -3.17 19.22 6.00
C LEU A 164 -2.48 19.75 4.74
N TRP A 165 -1.37 19.13 4.33
CA TRP A 165 -0.69 19.46 3.09
C TRP A 165 -1.56 19.12 1.89
N ALA A 166 -2.20 17.95 1.89
CA ALA A 166 -3.09 17.52 0.81
C ALA A 166 -4.30 18.45 0.67
N LYS A 167 -4.93 18.83 1.79
CA LYS A 167 -6.04 19.78 1.84
C LYS A 167 -5.67 21.11 1.19
N LYS A 168 -4.54 21.72 1.59
CA LYS A 168 -4.07 22.98 1.00
C LYS A 168 -3.86 22.93 -0.52
N ARG A 169 -3.66 21.74 -1.08
CA ARG A 169 -3.36 21.54 -2.50
C ARG A 169 -4.56 21.12 -3.34
N LEU A 170 -5.55 20.48 -2.72
CA LEU A 170 -6.70 19.88 -3.40
C LEU A 170 -8.05 20.47 -2.92
N ASP A 171 -8.06 21.45 -2.01
CA ASP A 171 -9.27 22.10 -1.49
C ASP A 171 -10.15 22.77 -2.56
N LYS A 172 -9.58 23.11 -3.71
CA LYS A 172 -10.30 23.70 -4.84
C LYS A 172 -10.93 22.67 -5.78
N GLU A 173 -10.64 21.38 -5.62
CA GLU A 173 -11.27 20.33 -6.41
C GLU A 173 -12.68 20.03 -5.83
N PRO A 174 -13.76 20.19 -6.62
CA PRO A 174 -15.14 20.15 -6.11
C PRO A 174 -15.63 18.77 -5.70
N ASP A 175 -14.93 17.73 -6.13
CA ASP A 175 -15.24 16.31 -5.99
C ASP A 175 -14.21 15.58 -5.11
N VAL A 176 -13.53 16.32 -4.21
CA VAL A 176 -12.56 15.76 -3.25
C VAL A 176 -13.09 15.80 -1.83
N LEU A 177 -12.99 14.66 -1.16
CA LEU A 177 -13.22 14.46 0.27
C LEU A 177 -11.89 14.07 0.93
N PHE A 178 -11.74 14.38 2.21
CA PHE A 178 -10.52 14.08 2.96
C PHE A 178 -10.86 13.14 4.13
N SER A 179 -10.04 12.10 4.28
CA SER A 179 -10.04 11.25 5.46
C SER A 179 -9.28 11.96 6.58
N GLU A 180 -9.92 12.15 7.73
CA GLU A 180 -9.35 12.85 8.89
C GLU A 180 -9.54 12.00 10.16
N ASP A 181 -8.62 12.17 11.11
CA ASP A 181 -8.64 11.54 12.43
C ASP A 181 -8.66 10.00 12.44
N ASN A 182 -7.99 9.39 11.46
CA ASN A 182 -7.88 7.93 11.32
C ASN A 182 -6.50 7.40 11.76
N THR A 183 -6.52 6.19 12.30
CA THR A 183 -5.34 5.32 12.38
C THR A 183 -4.97 4.80 10.98
N ALA A 184 -3.73 4.31 10.83
CA ALA A 184 -3.27 3.70 9.59
C ALA A 184 -4.15 2.50 9.15
N ALA A 185 -4.66 1.71 10.10
CA ALA A 185 -5.56 0.60 9.82
C ALA A 185 -6.91 1.07 9.27
N GLU A 186 -7.47 2.15 9.83
CA GLU A 186 -8.72 2.74 9.36
C GLU A 186 -8.56 3.38 7.98
N ASP A 187 -7.45 4.09 7.72
CA ASP A 187 -7.20 4.63 6.38
C ASP A 187 -7.05 3.54 5.32
N LEU A 188 -6.36 2.44 5.65
CA LEU A 188 -6.22 1.30 4.73
C LEU A 188 -7.58 0.64 4.47
N ALA A 189 -8.39 0.45 5.52
CA ALA A 189 -9.74 -0.11 5.40
C ALA A 189 -10.66 0.83 4.61
N LEU A 190 -10.59 2.13 4.84
CA LEU A 190 -11.38 3.13 4.14
C LEU A 190 -11.04 3.18 2.65
N LEU A 191 -9.74 3.16 2.29
CA LEU A 191 -9.30 3.06 0.90
C LEU A 191 -9.77 1.76 0.24
N SER A 192 -9.79 0.65 0.96
CA SER A 192 -10.26 -0.64 0.42
C SER A 192 -11.75 -0.65 0.04
N LEU A 193 -12.57 0.24 0.61
CA LEU A 193 -13.99 0.40 0.27
C LEU A 193 -14.22 1.17 -1.04
N THR A 194 -13.19 1.79 -1.60
CA THR A 194 -13.29 2.57 -2.83
C THR A 194 -13.35 1.66 -4.06
N ASN A 195 -13.96 2.13 -5.16
CA ASN A 195 -14.07 1.35 -6.40
C ASN A 195 -12.72 1.26 -7.14
N HIS A 196 -11.93 2.33 -7.06
CA HIS A 196 -10.69 2.54 -7.81
C HIS A 196 -9.66 3.23 -6.92
N THR A 197 -8.38 3.18 -7.29
CA THR A 197 -7.32 3.81 -6.50
C THR A 197 -6.33 4.60 -7.34
N ILE A 198 -5.83 5.69 -6.76
CA ILE A 198 -4.66 6.44 -7.17
C ILE A 198 -3.69 6.39 -6.00
N ILE A 199 -2.47 5.92 -6.24
CA ILE A 199 -1.44 5.81 -5.20
C ILE A 199 -0.19 6.57 -5.61
N THR A 200 0.51 7.15 -4.64
CA THR A 200 1.83 7.75 -4.86
C THR A 200 2.93 6.69 -4.74
N VAL A 201 3.70 6.71 -3.65
CA VAL A 201 4.85 5.84 -3.40
C VAL A 201 4.66 5.04 -2.10
N GLY A 202 5.48 3.99 -1.95
CA GLY A 202 5.51 3.18 -0.73
C GLY A 202 4.49 2.05 -0.69
N THR A 203 4.66 1.15 0.28
CA THR A 203 3.90 -0.11 0.40
C THR A 203 2.49 0.07 0.96
N PHE A 204 2.22 1.12 1.74
CA PHE A 204 0.88 1.36 2.27
C PHE A 204 -0.14 1.59 1.14
N GLY A 205 0.18 2.50 0.21
CA GLY A 205 -0.63 2.73 -0.98
C GLY A 205 -0.72 1.47 -1.86
N TRP A 206 0.38 0.74 -1.99
CA TRP A 206 0.40 -0.53 -2.71
C TRP A 206 -0.63 -1.52 -2.17
N TRP A 207 -0.67 -1.74 -0.85
CA TRP A 207 -1.66 -2.63 -0.22
C TRP A 207 -3.09 -2.08 -0.32
N ALA A 208 -3.28 -0.76 -0.21
CA ALA A 208 -4.58 -0.15 -0.46
C ALA A 208 -5.08 -0.45 -1.88
N ALA A 209 -4.22 -0.27 -2.89
CA ALA A 209 -4.53 -0.59 -4.27
C ALA A 209 -4.76 -2.09 -4.51
N PHE A 210 -3.99 -2.96 -3.83
CA PHE A 210 -4.22 -4.40 -3.85
C PHE A 210 -5.63 -4.73 -3.36
N PHE A 211 -6.08 -4.21 -2.20
CA PHE A 211 -7.41 -4.53 -1.68
C PHE A 211 -8.56 -4.00 -2.53
N THR A 212 -8.36 -2.93 -3.31
CA THR A 212 -9.35 -2.43 -4.26
C THR A 212 -9.46 -3.29 -5.52
N ASN A 213 -10.66 -3.42 -6.09
CA ASN A 213 -10.90 -4.27 -7.26
C ASN A 213 -10.71 -3.57 -8.60
N GLY A 214 -11.14 -2.31 -8.75
CA GLY A 214 -11.19 -1.63 -10.06
C GLY A 214 -9.85 -1.05 -10.54
N THR A 215 -9.92 0.02 -11.33
CA THR A 215 -8.75 0.69 -11.91
C THR A 215 -7.79 1.17 -10.83
N LYS A 216 -6.50 0.86 -11.00
CA LYS A 216 -5.41 1.26 -10.10
C LYS A 216 -4.39 2.09 -10.89
N ILE A 217 -4.16 3.33 -10.46
CA ILE A 217 -3.14 4.22 -11.04
C ILE A 217 -2.03 4.42 -10.00
N TYR A 218 -0.77 4.30 -10.41
CA TYR A 218 0.38 4.50 -9.54
C TYR A 218 1.39 5.50 -10.13
N TYR A 219 2.16 6.13 -9.24
CA TYR A 219 3.24 7.03 -9.64
C TYR A 219 4.47 6.24 -10.03
N LYS A 220 4.92 6.38 -11.27
CA LYS A 220 5.95 5.48 -11.82
C LYS A 220 7.36 5.75 -11.31
N HIS A 221 7.60 6.90 -10.69
CA HIS A 221 8.89 7.20 -10.07
C HIS A 221 8.82 6.80 -8.60
N ALA A 222 9.32 5.61 -8.28
CA ALA A 222 9.30 5.09 -6.90
C ALA A 222 10.53 5.50 -6.06
N PHE A 223 11.62 5.92 -6.71
CA PHE A 223 12.91 6.22 -6.07
C PHE A 223 13.77 7.19 -6.89
N VAL A 224 14.81 7.75 -6.25
CA VAL A 224 15.90 8.46 -6.95
C VAL A 224 16.79 7.44 -7.67
N LYS A 225 17.08 7.64 -8.98
CA LYS A 225 17.97 6.76 -9.75
C LYS A 225 19.37 6.66 -9.13
N ASN A 226 20.01 5.50 -9.23
CA ASN A 226 21.33 5.20 -8.65
C ASN A 226 21.41 5.38 -7.11
N SER A 227 20.28 5.38 -6.40
CA SER A 227 20.24 5.47 -4.94
C SER A 227 20.31 4.08 -4.28
N LYS A 228 20.45 4.06 -2.94
CA LYS A 228 20.38 2.80 -2.18
C LYS A 228 19.01 2.14 -2.31
N LEU A 229 17.94 2.93 -2.32
CA LEU A 229 16.59 2.44 -2.57
C LEU A 229 16.47 1.87 -3.99
N ALA A 230 17.03 2.53 -5.01
CA ALA A 230 16.98 2.03 -6.39
C ALA A 230 17.65 0.65 -6.53
N ALA A 231 18.73 0.40 -5.79
CA ALA A 231 19.41 -0.89 -5.77
C ALA A 231 18.55 -2.04 -5.20
N GLN A 232 17.47 -1.74 -4.47
CA GLN A 232 16.51 -2.77 -4.02
C GLN A 232 15.54 -3.21 -5.12
N TYR A 233 15.54 -2.54 -6.27
CA TYR A 233 14.74 -2.87 -7.45
C TYR A 233 15.65 -3.51 -8.51
N PRO A 234 15.37 -4.73 -8.98
CA PRO A 234 16.18 -5.37 -10.02
C PRO A 234 16.27 -4.48 -11.26
N ASN A 235 17.50 -4.19 -11.69
CA ASN A 235 17.78 -3.28 -12.82
C ASN A 235 17.16 -1.88 -12.69
N GLU A 236 16.90 -1.40 -11.47
CA GLU A 236 16.14 -0.17 -11.22
C GLU A 236 14.77 -0.15 -11.94
N SER A 237 14.12 -1.31 -12.04
CA SER A 237 12.79 -1.48 -12.63
C SER A 237 11.73 -1.70 -11.56
N THR A 238 10.56 -1.09 -11.73
CA THR A 238 9.41 -1.27 -10.82
C THR A 238 8.47 -2.39 -11.27
N GLU A 239 8.80 -3.16 -12.30
CA GLU A 239 7.94 -4.21 -12.88
C GLU A 239 7.64 -5.36 -11.91
N ASP A 240 8.62 -5.71 -11.06
CA ASP A 240 8.43 -6.72 -10.02
C ASP A 240 7.69 -6.17 -8.79
N PHE A 241 7.62 -4.84 -8.63
CA PHE A 241 6.94 -4.19 -7.52
C PHE A 241 5.48 -3.90 -7.85
N PHE A 242 5.19 -3.24 -8.98
CA PHE A 242 3.82 -2.94 -9.41
C PHE A 242 3.31 -4.01 -10.40
N PRO A 243 2.13 -4.64 -10.14
CA PRO A 243 1.54 -5.58 -11.08
C PRO A 243 1.28 -4.96 -12.46
N PRO A 244 1.48 -5.71 -13.55
CA PRO A 244 1.37 -5.19 -14.93
C PRO A 244 -0.05 -4.73 -15.31
N ALA A 245 -1.07 -5.16 -14.57
CA ALA A 245 -2.45 -4.72 -14.77
C ALA A 245 -2.71 -3.28 -14.26
N TRP A 246 -1.78 -2.69 -13.50
CA TRP A 246 -1.93 -1.34 -12.95
C TRP A 246 -1.38 -0.30 -13.93
N ILE A 247 -1.96 0.91 -13.90
CA ILE A 247 -1.61 1.98 -14.84
C ILE A 247 -0.55 2.89 -14.21
N GLY A 248 0.68 2.84 -14.74
CA GLY A 248 1.75 3.75 -14.33
C GLY A 248 1.62 5.11 -14.99
N MET A 249 1.71 6.19 -14.21
CA MET A 249 1.67 7.58 -14.70
C MET A 249 2.82 8.42 -14.12
N GLU A 250 3.21 9.47 -14.85
CA GLU A 250 4.11 10.53 -14.39
C GLU A 250 3.36 11.70 -13.81
#